data_AF-A0A934K2L7-F1
#
_entry.id   AF-A0A934K2L7-F1
#
_cell.length_a   1.000
_cell.length_b   1.000
_cell.length_c   1.000
_cell.angle_alpha   90.00
_cell.angle_beta   90.00
_cell.angle_gamma   90.00
#
_symmetry.space_group_name_H-M   'P 1'
#
loop_
_entity.id
_entity.type
_entity.pdbx_description
1 polymer ?
#
loop_
_entity_poly.entity_id
_entity_poly.type
_entity_poly.pdbx_seq_one_letter_code
_entity_poly.pdbx_strand_id
1 'polypeptide(L)'
;MARVPERLKAGRVEGASVPGEQAADGGSQAASFEAARHRLPARLRRAVAFRNAAAMYMFVFMFVVFALWVPQTFLTWGTWRSLLSDQAITSLVAVGLVVPIAAGALDLAVGAEVGLGAVLVAWLLVSQHVGIPAAIGLSLLGGAGVGVFSWLMITRARIPSFIAT
;
A
#
# COMPACT_ATOMS: atom_id res chain seq x y z
N MET A 1 -65.04 -13.50 -10.67
CA MET A 1 -65.80 -12.91 -11.78
C MET A 1 -65.99 -11.42 -11.52
N ALA A 2 -65.24 -10.56 -12.21
CA ALA A 2 -65.61 -9.17 -12.51
C ALA A 2 -64.61 -8.64 -13.54
N ARG A 3 -65.06 -8.49 -14.80
CA ARG A 3 -64.30 -7.91 -15.91
C ARG A 3 -64.40 -6.39 -15.84
N VAL A 4 -63.30 -5.68 -16.13
CA VAL A 4 -63.31 -4.26 -16.50
C VAL A 4 -62.38 -4.09 -17.72
N PRO A 5 -62.74 -3.27 -18.73
CA PRO A 5 -62.41 -3.54 -20.13
C PRO A 5 -61.22 -2.75 -20.69
N GLU A 6 -60.66 -3.29 -21.78
CA GLU A 6 -59.78 -2.61 -22.72
C GLU A 6 -60.46 -1.38 -23.33
N ARG A 7 -59.75 -0.24 -23.36
CA ARG A 7 -59.97 0.82 -24.33
C ARG A 7 -58.68 1.14 -25.08
N LEU A 8 -58.80 0.89 -26.37
CA LEU A 8 -57.89 1.10 -27.49
C LEU A 8 -57.69 2.59 -27.86
N LYS A 9 -56.61 2.80 -28.63
CA LYS A 9 -56.30 3.89 -29.59
C LYS A 9 -55.59 5.12 -29.00
N ALA A 10 -54.30 5.29 -29.28
CA ALA A 10 -53.65 5.68 -30.54
C ALA A 10 -53.50 7.20 -30.65
N GLY A 11 -52.25 7.64 -30.62
CA GLY A 11 -51.83 9.04 -30.78
C GLY A 11 -50.32 9.10 -30.92
N ARG A 12 -49.82 8.68 -32.09
CA ARG A 12 -48.48 9.00 -32.56
C ARG A 12 -48.37 10.53 -32.67
N VAL A 13 -47.43 11.11 -31.93
CA VAL A 13 -46.86 12.41 -32.28
C VAL A 13 -45.35 12.20 -32.35
N GLU A 14 -44.87 12.08 -33.58
CA GLU A 14 -43.47 12.26 -33.95
C GLU A 14 -42.97 13.65 -33.55
N GLY A 15 -41.70 13.73 -33.20
CA GLY A 15 -40.90 14.92 -33.48
C GLY A 15 -41.10 16.11 -32.54
N ALA A 16 -40.63 15.99 -31.31
CA ALA A 16 -40.02 17.13 -30.64
C ALA A 16 -38.52 16.85 -30.57
N SER A 17 -37.78 17.34 -31.57
CA SER A 17 -36.35 17.60 -31.41
C SER A 17 -36.21 18.47 -30.16
N VAL A 18 -35.34 18.06 -29.23
CA VAL A 18 -34.96 18.86 -28.07
C VAL A 18 -33.71 19.65 -28.47
N PRO A 19 -33.82 20.90 -28.95
CA PRO A 19 -32.68 21.81 -28.97
C PRO A 19 -32.52 22.41 -27.58
N GLY A 20 -31.47 22.01 -26.83
CA GLY A 20 -31.12 22.76 -25.62
C GLY A 20 -30.24 22.10 -24.55
N GLU A 21 -29.88 20.83 -24.65
CA GLU A 21 -29.15 20.14 -23.56
C GLU A 21 -27.61 20.14 -23.72
N GLN A 22 -27.03 21.15 -24.37
CA GLN A 22 -25.57 21.27 -24.53
C GLN A 22 -24.95 22.51 -23.88
N ALA A 23 -25.74 23.35 -23.19
CA ALA A 23 -25.24 24.60 -22.61
C ALA A 23 -25.09 24.61 -21.07
N ALA A 24 -25.46 23.53 -20.35
CA ALA A 24 -25.53 23.53 -18.87
C ALA A 24 -24.37 22.81 -18.14
N ASP A 25 -23.50 22.09 -18.86
CA ASP A 25 -22.43 21.26 -18.24
C ASP A 25 -21.22 22.09 -17.76
N GLY A 26 -20.93 23.23 -18.40
CA GLY A 26 -19.77 24.07 -18.07
C GLY A 26 -19.84 24.74 -16.68
N GLY A 27 -21.04 25.09 -16.20
CA GLY A 27 -21.22 25.77 -14.91
C GLY A 27 -21.13 24.83 -13.70
N SER A 28 -21.59 23.59 -13.85
CA SER A 28 -21.57 22.56 -12.79
C SER A 28 -20.14 22.08 -12.52
N GLN A 29 -19.33 21.92 -13.58
CA GLN A 29 -17.92 21.56 -13.46
C GLN A 29 -17.09 22.69 -12.84
N ALA A 30 -17.34 23.95 -13.22
CA ALA A 30 -16.66 25.12 -12.64
C ALA A 30 -16.95 25.27 -11.13
N ALA A 31 -18.22 25.13 -10.72
CA ALA A 31 -18.62 25.18 -9.32
C ALA A 31 -18.04 24.00 -8.49
N SER A 32 -17.92 22.81 -9.09
CA SER A 32 -17.30 21.64 -8.46
C SER A 32 -15.79 21.82 -8.26
N PHE A 33 -15.11 22.48 -9.21
CA PHE A 33 -13.68 22.79 -9.12
C PHE A 33 -13.38 23.85 -8.05
N GLU A 34 -14.27 24.84 -7.91
CA GLU A 34 -14.15 25.92 -6.93
C GLU A 34 -14.48 25.43 -5.50
N ALA A 35 -15.49 24.57 -5.35
CA ALA A 35 -15.79 23.89 -4.10
C ALA A 35 -14.68 22.91 -3.68
N ALA A 36 -14.03 22.23 -4.63
CA ALA A 36 -12.87 21.39 -4.36
C ALA A 36 -11.67 22.22 -3.85
N ARG A 37 -11.42 23.39 -4.44
CA ARG A 37 -10.36 24.32 -4.02
C ARG A 37 -10.55 24.81 -2.58
N HIS A 38 -11.78 25.11 -2.15
CA HIS A 38 -12.07 25.53 -0.78
C HIS A 38 -12.00 24.39 0.27
N ARG A 39 -12.05 23.12 -0.14
CA ARG A 39 -11.92 21.95 0.75
C ARG A 39 -10.48 21.47 0.96
N LEU A 40 -9.56 21.85 0.08
CA LEU A 40 -8.12 21.57 0.19
C LEU A 40 -7.51 22.01 1.54
N PRO A 41 -7.72 23.24 2.04
CA PRO A 41 -7.09 23.68 3.29
C PRO A 41 -7.56 22.87 4.52
N ALA A 42 -8.81 22.39 4.52
CA ALA A 42 -9.35 21.60 5.63
C ALA A 42 -8.77 20.16 5.65
N ARG A 43 -8.53 19.55 4.48
CA ARG A 43 -7.88 18.24 4.38
C ARG A 43 -6.39 18.31 4.71
N LEU A 44 -5.70 19.35 4.22
CA LEU A 44 -4.29 19.56 4.52
C LEU A 44 -4.06 19.85 6.02
N ARG A 45 -4.88 20.72 6.62
CA ARG A 45 -4.85 20.99 8.07
C ARG A 45 -5.14 19.75 8.92
N ARG A 46 -5.99 18.85 8.44
CA ARG A 46 -6.28 17.57 9.11
C ARG A 46 -5.18 16.53 8.90
N ALA A 47 -4.46 16.55 7.78
CA ALA A 47 -3.28 15.71 7.55
C ALA A 47 -2.08 16.14 8.41
N VAL A 48 -1.89 17.44 8.61
CA VAL A 48 -0.81 18.04 9.41
C VAL A 48 -1.16 18.09 10.91
N ALA A 49 -2.41 17.76 11.28
CA ALA A 49 -2.82 17.69 12.67
C ALA A 49 -1.93 16.71 13.45
N PHE A 50 -1.53 17.10 14.66
CA PHE A 50 -0.56 16.37 15.49
C PHE A 50 -0.88 14.87 15.63
N ARG A 51 -2.17 14.51 15.69
CA ARG A 51 -2.62 13.11 15.79
C ARG A 51 -2.26 12.25 14.58
N ASN A 52 -2.16 12.84 13.38
CA ASN A 52 -1.91 12.11 12.12
C ASN A 52 -0.43 12.13 11.72
N ALA A 53 0.32 13.13 12.18
CA ALA A 53 1.72 13.34 11.81
C ALA A 53 2.70 13.19 12.99
N ALA A 54 2.27 12.64 14.13
CA ALA A 54 3.10 12.49 15.33
C ALA A 54 4.43 11.78 15.06
N ALA A 55 4.42 10.70 14.27
CA ALA A 55 5.65 9.99 13.90
C ALA A 55 6.61 10.85 13.06
N MET A 56 6.08 11.65 12.13
CA MET A 56 6.88 12.57 11.33
C MET A 56 7.47 13.70 12.18
N TYR A 57 6.69 14.25 13.12
CA TYR A 57 7.19 15.25 14.07
C TYR A 57 8.27 14.68 14.98
N MET A 58 8.07 13.46 15.49
CA MET A 58 9.07 12.78 16.31
C MET A 58 10.37 12.51 15.54
N PHE A 59 10.26 12.10 14.28
CA PHE A 59 11.41 11.90 13.40
C PHE A 59 12.21 13.20 13.21
N VAL A 60 11.54 14.30 12.86
CA VAL A 60 12.19 15.61 12.69
C VAL A 60 12.81 16.09 14.00
N PHE A 61 12.11 15.91 15.13
CA PHE A 61 12.64 16.24 16.45
C PHE A 61 13.92 15.46 16.76
N MET A 62 13.91 14.13 16.64
CA MET A 62 15.10 13.30 16.85
C MET A 62 16.23 13.68 15.90
N PHE A 63 15.93 13.94 14.63
CA PHE A 63 16.92 14.37 13.65
C PHE A 63 17.64 15.64 14.10
N VAL A 64 16.88 16.68 14.47
CA VAL A 64 17.45 17.95 14.93
C VAL A 64 18.28 17.77 16.20
N VAL A 65 17.78 17.00 17.16
CA VAL A 65 18.50 16.71 18.41
C VAL A 65 19.84 16.05 18.15
N PHE A 66 19.90 14.98 17.35
CA PHE A 66 21.16 14.29 17.08
C PHE A 66 22.09 15.06 16.15
N ALA A 67 21.53 15.83 15.21
CA ALA A 67 22.31 16.72 14.36
C ALA A 67 23.05 17.80 15.17
N LEU A 68 22.43 18.33 16.24
CA LEU A 68 23.05 19.33 17.10
C LEU A 68 23.93 18.72 18.20
N TRP A 69 23.55 17.58 18.76
CA TRP A 69 24.25 16.97 19.89
C TRP A 69 25.53 16.24 19.46
N VAL A 70 25.48 15.47 18.37
CA VAL A 70 26.62 14.65 17.91
C VAL A 70 26.85 14.79 16.40
N PRO A 71 27.10 16.01 15.89
CA PRO A 71 27.20 16.27 14.44
C PRO A 71 28.33 15.47 13.76
N GLN A 72 29.45 15.30 14.45
CA GLN A 72 30.65 14.62 13.93
C GLN A 72 30.44 13.11 13.70
N THR A 73 29.36 12.53 14.23
CA THR A 73 29.01 11.12 14.03
C THR A 73 27.70 11.00 13.27
N PHE A 74 26.64 11.69 13.71
CA PHE A 74 25.31 11.56 13.14
C PHE A 74 25.21 12.03 11.68
N LEU A 75 25.89 13.11 11.30
CA LEU A 75 25.85 13.66 9.94
C LEU A 75 26.85 12.98 8.98
N THR A 76 27.51 11.90 9.41
CA THR A 76 28.51 11.21 8.57
C THR A 76 27.87 10.26 7.57
N TRP A 77 28.47 10.14 6.39
CA TRP A 77 28.01 9.21 5.35
C TRP A 77 27.98 7.75 5.82
N GLY A 78 28.91 7.36 6.71
CA GLY A 78 28.94 6.02 7.29
C GLY A 78 27.67 5.71 8.09
N THR A 79 27.28 6.61 8.98
CA THR A 79 26.08 6.44 9.82
C THR A 79 24.80 6.40 8.97
N TRP A 80 24.65 7.32 8.02
CA TRP A 80 23.50 7.33 7.11
C TRP A 80 23.42 6.09 6.24
N ARG A 81 24.55 5.62 5.70
CA ARG A 81 24.58 4.40 4.90
C ARG A 81 24.19 3.18 5.72
N SER A 82 24.71 3.04 6.94
CA SER A 82 24.33 1.95 7.84
C SER A 82 22.84 2.00 8.20
N LEU A 83 22.30 3.18 8.53
CA LEU A 83 20.87 3.35 8.82
C LEU A 83 19.98 2.99 7.62
N LEU A 84 20.33 3.48 6.43
CA LEU A 84 19.57 3.19 5.21
C LEU A 84 19.69 1.71 4.80
N SER A 85 20.85 1.10 4.97
CA SER A 85 21.03 -0.34 4.72
C SER A 85 20.20 -1.20 5.68
N ASP A 86 20.12 -0.84 6.96
CA ASP A 86 19.29 -1.53 7.94
C ASP A 86 17.79 -1.41 7.61
N GLN A 87 17.34 -0.21 7.24
CA GLN A 87 15.95 0.03 6.86
C GLN A 87 15.57 -0.49 5.46
N ALA A 88 16.54 -0.84 4.62
CA ALA A 88 16.29 -1.36 3.29
C ALA A 88 15.40 -2.61 3.35
N ILE A 89 15.68 -3.54 4.29
CA ILE A 89 14.92 -4.79 4.45
C ILE A 89 13.46 -4.48 4.81
N THR A 90 13.24 -3.67 5.84
CA THR A 90 11.88 -3.27 6.28
C THR A 90 11.11 -2.58 5.17
N SER A 91 11.75 -1.67 4.42
CA SER A 91 11.11 -0.95 3.31
C SER A 91 10.73 -1.87 2.15
N LEU A 92 11.59 -2.85 1.83
CA LEU A 92 11.32 -3.83 0.76
C LEU A 92 10.14 -4.73 1.13
N VAL A 93 10.10 -5.19 2.38
CA VAL A 93 8.99 -5.99 2.93
C VAL A 93 7.69 -5.18 2.91
N ALA A 94 7.73 -3.92 3.35
CA ALA A 94 6.56 -3.05 3.34
C ALA A 94 5.98 -2.89 1.92
N VAL A 95 6.83 -2.71 0.91
CA VAL A 95 6.40 -2.64 -0.50
C VAL A 95 5.83 -3.99 -0.96
N GLY A 96 6.46 -5.11 -0.60
CA GLY A 96 5.98 -6.45 -0.93
C GLY A 96 4.60 -6.76 -0.34
N LEU A 97 4.32 -6.30 0.88
CA LEU A 97 3.05 -6.50 1.58
C LEU A 97 1.89 -5.69 1.03
N VAL A 98 2.12 -4.70 0.17
CA VAL A 98 1.04 -3.89 -0.43
C VAL A 98 0.05 -4.75 -1.20
N VAL A 99 0.53 -5.71 -2.00
CA VAL A 99 -0.32 -6.58 -2.84
C VAL A 99 -1.19 -7.52 -1.99
N PRO A 100 -0.65 -8.29 -1.02
CA PRO A 100 -1.45 -9.11 -0.11
C PRO A 100 -2.51 -8.32 0.66
N ILE A 101 -2.12 -7.16 1.23
CA ILE A 101 -3.04 -6.33 2.01
C ILE A 101 -4.15 -5.78 1.11
N ALA A 102 -3.84 -5.35 -0.12
CA ALA A 102 -4.84 -4.91 -1.08
C ALA A 102 -5.81 -6.03 -1.49
N ALA A 103 -5.36 -7.28 -1.48
CA ALA A 103 -6.19 -8.46 -1.71
C ALA A 103 -7.00 -8.91 -0.46
N GLY A 104 -6.85 -8.24 0.68
CA GLY A 104 -7.49 -8.62 1.95
C GLY A 104 -6.82 -9.82 2.63
N ALA A 105 -5.64 -10.23 2.17
CA ALA A 105 -4.85 -11.28 2.78
C ALA A 105 -3.86 -10.65 3.77
N LEU A 106 -4.08 -10.88 5.07
CA LEU A 106 -3.10 -10.57 6.10
C LEU A 106 -2.11 -11.72 6.15
N ASP A 107 -0.82 -11.40 5.98
CA ASP A 107 0.29 -12.34 6.04
C ASP A 107 1.08 -12.09 7.34
N LEU A 108 0.88 -12.97 8.33
CA LEU A 108 1.57 -12.90 9.62
C LEU A 108 2.95 -13.58 9.56
N ALA A 109 3.13 -14.58 8.69
CA ALA A 109 4.41 -15.29 8.55
C ALA A 109 5.50 -14.45 7.87
N VAL A 110 5.18 -13.33 7.22
CA VAL A 110 6.18 -12.45 6.60
C VAL A 110 7.33 -12.09 7.55
N GLY A 111 7.07 -11.95 8.85
CA GLY A 111 8.11 -11.74 9.86
C GLY A 111 9.03 -12.96 10.05
N ALA A 112 8.46 -14.16 10.04
CA ALA A 112 9.20 -15.42 10.08
C ALA A 112 9.99 -15.66 8.78
N GLU A 113 9.45 -15.30 7.61
CA GLU A 113 10.14 -15.39 6.33
C GLU A 113 11.37 -14.48 6.27
N VAL A 114 11.25 -13.23 6.75
CA VAL A 114 12.39 -12.31 6.88
C VAL A 114 13.45 -12.87 7.83
N GLY A 115 13.03 -13.41 8.98
CA GLY A 115 13.93 -14.05 9.94
C GLY A 115 14.64 -15.26 9.36
N LEU A 116 13.92 -16.12 8.64
CA LEU A 116 14.47 -17.28 7.94
C LEU A 116 15.51 -16.83 6.91
N GLY A 117 15.20 -15.82 6.08
CA GLY A 117 16.13 -15.28 5.09
C GLY A 117 17.41 -14.76 5.74
N ALA A 118 17.30 -14.01 6.85
CA ALA A 118 18.46 -13.51 7.58
C ALA A 118 19.34 -14.63 8.14
N VAL A 119 18.72 -15.64 8.79
CA VAL A 119 19.44 -16.80 9.33
C VAL A 119 20.07 -17.64 8.23
N LEU A 120 19.35 -17.87 7.12
CA LEU A 120 19.81 -18.68 6.00
C LEU A 120 21.02 -18.05 5.32
N VAL A 121 20.98 -16.74 5.03
CA VAL A 121 22.12 -16.00 4.48
C VAL A 121 23.31 -16.05 5.44
N ALA A 122 23.09 -15.79 6.73
CA ALA A 122 24.14 -15.83 7.75
C ALA A 122 24.77 -17.22 7.87
N TRP A 123 23.96 -18.27 7.89
CA TRP A 123 24.42 -19.66 7.97
C TRP A 123 25.22 -20.07 6.72
N LEU A 124 24.74 -19.69 5.53
CA LEU A 124 25.45 -19.97 4.27
C LEU A 124 26.81 -19.27 4.21
N LEU A 125 26.88 -18.00 4.62
CA LEU A 125 28.12 -17.22 4.60
C LEU A 125 29.10 -17.65 5.70
N VAL A 126 28.62 -17.81 6.93
CA VAL A 126 29.48 -17.99 8.12
C VAL A 126 29.79 -19.46 8.40
N SER A 127 28.79 -20.33 8.33
CA SER A 127 28.97 -21.75 8.65
C SER A 127 29.39 -22.56 7.43
N GLN A 128 28.77 -22.30 6.27
CA GLN A 128 29.04 -23.06 5.04
C GLN A 128 30.11 -22.40 4.14
N HIS A 129 30.56 -21.18 4.47
CA HIS A 129 31.59 -20.45 3.71
C HIS A 129 31.26 -20.31 2.21
N VAL A 130 29.97 -20.26 1.88
CA VAL A 130 29.49 -20.13 0.51
C VAL A 130 29.76 -18.72 0.01
N GLY A 131 30.20 -18.58 -1.24
CA GLY A 131 30.43 -17.28 -1.86
C GLY A 131 29.16 -16.43 -1.93
N ILE A 132 29.30 -15.10 -1.79
CA ILE A 132 28.18 -14.15 -1.72
C ILE A 132 27.12 -14.36 -2.83
N PRO A 133 27.48 -14.51 -4.13
CA PRO A 133 26.46 -14.68 -5.17
C PRO A 133 25.63 -15.96 -4.99
N ALA A 134 26.26 -17.06 -4.58
CA ALA A 134 25.59 -18.33 -4.34
C ALA A 134 24.73 -18.27 -3.08
N ALA A 135 25.18 -17.59 -2.02
CA ALA A 135 24.40 -17.39 -0.80
C ALA A 135 23.11 -16.60 -1.08
N ILE A 136 23.18 -15.55 -1.92
CA ILE A 136 22.00 -14.80 -2.37
C ILE A 136 21.06 -15.72 -3.15
N GLY A 137 21.56 -16.46 -4.13
CA GLY A 137 20.74 -17.36 -4.96
C GLY A 137 20.03 -18.43 -4.14
N LEU A 138 20.75 -19.11 -3.24
CA LEU A 138 20.18 -20.15 -2.37
C LEU A 138 19.15 -19.58 -1.40
N SER A 139 19.39 -18.39 -0.86
CA SER A 139 18.45 -17.75 0.08
C SER A 139 17.17 -17.29 -0.61
N LEU A 140 17.27 -16.77 -1.84
CA LEU A 140 16.11 -16.44 -2.66
C LEU A 140 15.30 -17.70 -3.01
N LEU A 141 15.97 -18.80 -3.35
CA LEU A 141 15.29 -20.08 -3.61
C LEU A 141 14.60 -20.63 -2.36
N GLY A 142 15.25 -20.54 -1.19
CA GLY A 142 14.66 -20.92 0.09
C GLY A 142 13.41 -20.10 0.42
N GLY A 143 13.50 -18.77 0.31
CA GLY A 143 12.37 -17.87 0.53
C GLY A 143 11.22 -18.11 -0.46
N ALA A 144 11.53 -18.28 -1.76
CA ALA A 144 10.53 -18.61 -2.77
C ALA A 144 9.84 -19.96 -2.48
N GLY A 145 10.57 -20.96 -1.98
CA GLY A 145 10.01 -22.25 -1.58
C GLY A 145 8.99 -22.11 -0.45
N VAL A 146 9.30 -21.30 0.57
CA VAL A 146 8.37 -21.01 1.68
C VAL A 146 7.16 -20.21 1.17
N GLY A 147 7.38 -19.19 0.34
CA GLY A 147 6.28 -18.41 -0.23
C GLY A 147 5.33 -19.25 -1.10
N VAL A 148 5.86 -20.21 -1.88
CA VAL A 148 5.03 -21.16 -2.64
C VAL A 148 4.24 -22.08 -1.72
N PHE A 149 4.84 -22.52 -0.60
CA PHE A 149 4.15 -23.32 0.40
C PHE A 149 2.98 -22.55 1.03
N SER A 150 3.23 -21.31 1.47
CA SER A 150 2.21 -20.40 2.00
C SER A 150 1.09 -20.16 0.97
N TRP A 151 1.45 -19.88 -0.28
CA TRP A 151 0.49 -19.73 -1.38
C TRP A 151 -0.36 -20.98 -1.60
N LEU A 152 0.24 -22.17 -1.52
CA LEU A 152 -0.46 -23.44 -1.73
C LEU A 152 -1.48 -23.70 -0.60
N MET A 153 -1.13 -23.40 0.64
CA MET A 153 -2.06 -23.53 1.77
C MET A 153 -3.26 -22.59 1.63
N ILE A 154 -3.03 -21.35 1.23
CA ILE A 154 -4.10 -20.36 1.06
C ILE A 154 -5.00 -20.71 -0.13
N THR A 155 -4.41 -21.05 -1.29
CA THR A 155 -5.18 -21.24 -2.53
C THR A 155 -5.79 -22.63 -2.67
N ARG A 156 -5.06 -23.71 -2.33
CA ARG A 156 -5.56 -25.09 -2.49
C ARG A 156 -6.27 -25.60 -1.25
N ALA A 157 -5.72 -25.36 -0.05
CA ALA A 157 -6.35 -25.85 1.18
C ALA A 157 -7.49 -24.95 1.67
N ARG A 158 -7.68 -23.77 1.07
CA ARG A 158 -8.70 -22.75 1.43
C ARG A 158 -8.67 -22.38 2.91
N ILE A 159 -7.49 -22.48 3.52
CA ILE A 159 -7.30 -22.03 4.89
C ILE A 159 -7.17 -20.51 4.84
N PRO A 160 -7.89 -19.77 5.70
CA PRO A 160 -7.74 -18.32 5.80
C PRO A 160 -6.27 -17.94 6.01
N SER A 161 -5.79 -16.89 5.33
CA SER A 161 -4.36 -16.52 5.35
C SER A 161 -3.82 -16.30 6.76
N PHE A 162 -4.63 -15.70 7.66
CA PHE A 162 -4.25 -15.45 9.05
C PHE A 162 -4.04 -16.70 9.92
N ILE A 163 -4.53 -17.86 9.50
CA ILE A 163 -4.32 -19.15 10.18
C ILE A 163 -3.26 -19.97 9.46
N ALA A 164 -3.24 -19.87 8.13
CA ALA A 164 -2.29 -20.59 7.29
C ALA A 164 -0.85 -20.09 7.47
N THR A 165 -0.68 -18.80 7.79
CA THR A 165 0.60 -18.12 7.98
C THR A 165 0.68 -17.48 9.36
#